data_AF-A0A2A5T0M2-F1
#
_entry.id   AF-A0A2A5T0M2-F1
#
_cell.length_a   1.000
_cell.length_b   1.000
_cell.length_c   1.000
_cell.angle_alpha   90.00
_cell.angle_beta   90.00
_cell.angle_gamma   90.00
#
_symmetry.space_group_name_H-M   'P 1'
#
loop_
_entity.id
_entity.type
_entity.pdbx_description
1 polymer ?
#
loop_
_entity_poly.entity_id
_entity_poly.type
_entity_poly.pdbx_seq_one_letter_code
_entity_poly.pdbx_strand_id
1 'polypeptide(L)' 'MMTIVIASHKSGYRDFKTYYIHFVYRYLTNKFPGLVSYTRTLKLMQGVLVLL' A
#
# COMPACT_ATOMS: atom_id res chain seq x y z
N MET A 1 -1.48 -5.50 -5.60
CA MET A 1 -1.34 -5.36 -4.13
C MET A 1 -0.02 -5.90 -3.62
N MET A 2 0.40 -7.12 -4.00
CA MET A 2 1.70 -7.70 -3.63
C MET A 2 2.88 -6.72 -3.76
N THR A 3 3.00 -6.03 -4.90
CA THR A 3 4.07 -5.04 -5.15
C THR A 3 4.10 -3.89 -4.14
N ILE A 4 2.93 -3.42 -3.70
CA ILE A 4 2.82 -2.30 -2.75
C ILE A 4 3.22 -2.77 -1.34
N VAL A 5 2.85 -4.01 -0.97
CA VAL A 5 3.27 -4.63 0.29
C VAL A 5 4.78 -4.83 0.32
N ILE A 6 5.36 -5.43 -0.72
CA ILE A 6 6.81 -5.66 -0.82
C ILE A 6 7.57 -4.32 -0.81
N ALA A 7 7.10 -3.34 -1.58
CA ALA A 7 7.71 -2.01 -1.60
C ALA A 7 7.60 -1.32 -0.24
N SER A 8 6.48 -1.46 0.49
CA SER A 8 6.35 -0.93 1.85
C SER A 8 7.38 -1.54 2.79
N HIS A 9 7.59 -2.86 2.74
CA HIS A 9 8.58 -3.55 3.57
C HIS A 9 10.01 -3.10 3.24
N LYS A 10 10.32 -2.92 1.95
CA LYS A 10 11.65 -2.46 1.51
C LYS A 10 11.90 -0.96 1.70
N SER A 11 10.84 -0.16 1.83
CA SER A 11 10.94 1.29 1.91
C SER A 11 11.39 1.82 3.27
N GLY A 12 11.44 0.97 4.30
CA GLY A 12 11.90 1.37 5.65
C GLY A 12 10.94 2.29 6.41
N TYR A 13 9.70 2.47 5.92
CA TYR A 13 8.69 3.21 6.67
C TYR A 13 8.24 2.42 7.90
N ARG A 14 8.09 3.12 9.02
CA ARG A 14 7.70 2.53 10.31
C ARG A 14 6.29 1.94 10.31
N ASP A 15 5.40 2.48 9.49
CA ASP A 15 4.02 2.04 9.38
C ASP A 15 3.51 2.17 7.93
N PHE A 16 2.62 1.27 7.55
CA PHE A 16 2.03 1.22 6.22
C PHE A 16 1.21 2.47 5.87
N LYS A 17 0.53 3.09 6.83
CA LYS A 17 -0.25 4.32 6.63
C LYS A 17 0.65 5.47 6.19
N THR A 18 1.80 5.64 6.83
CA THR A 18 2.77 6.68 6.48
C THR A 18 3.34 6.45 5.08
N TYR A 19 3.73 5.21 4.76
CA TYR A 19 4.14 4.82 3.42
C TYR A 19 3.04 5.10 2.38
N TYR A 20 1.80 4.75 2.68
CA TYR A 20 0.68 4.93 1.78
C TYR A 20 0.44 6.42 1.48
N ILE A 21 0.40 7.29 2.49
CA ILE A 21 0.14 8.72 2.30
C ILE A 21 1.32 9.40 1.59
N HIS A 22 2.56 9.11 2.01
CA HIS A 22 3.73 9.86 1.52
C HIS A 22 4.25 9.36 0.17
N PHE A 23 4.04 8.08 -0.15
CA PHE A 23 4.58 7.47 -1.36
C PHE A 23 3.47 7.01 -2.32
N VAL A 24 2.53 6.18 -1.86
CA VAL A 24 1.51 5.59 -2.74
C VAL A 24 0.56 6.65 -3.28
N TYR A 25 -0.01 7.47 -2.40
CA TYR A 25 -0.95 8.52 -2.76
C TYR A 25 -0.28 9.60 -3.63
N ARG A 26 0.99 9.91 -3.37
CA ARG A 26 1.72 10.97 -4.08
C ARG A 26 2.25 10.55 -5.44
N TYR A 27 2.71 9.31 -5.61
CA TYR A 27 3.43 8.87 -6.81
C TYR A 27 2.79 7.70 -7.55
N LEU A 28 1.94 6.91 -6.89
CA LEU A 28 1.40 5.67 -7.46
C LEU A 28 -0.12 5.70 -7.71
N THR A 29 -0.83 6.75 -7.31
CA THR A 29 -2.27 6.91 -7.57
C THR A 29 -2.61 6.76 -9.05
N ASN A 30 -1.82 7.35 -9.96
CA ASN A 30 -2.01 7.20 -11.40
C ASN A 30 -1.67 5.81 -11.94
N LYS A 31 -0.77 5.08 -11.26
CA LYS A 31 -0.40 3.71 -11.64
C LYS A 31 -1.44 2.68 -11.18
N PHE A 32 -2.28 3.05 -10.21
CA PHE A 32 -3.29 2.17 -9.66
C PHE A 32 -4.61 2.91 -9.47
N PRO A 33 -5.39 3.12 -10.54
CA PRO A 33 -6.65 3.86 -10.48
C PRO A 33 -7.72 3.21 -9.57
N GLY A 34 -7.58 1.92 -9.25
CA GLY A 34 -8.46 1.23 -8.28
C GLY A 34 -8.11 1.45 -6.79
N LEU A 35 -6.98 2.10 -6.50
CA LEU A 35 -6.35 2.20 -5.16
C LEU A 35 -6.67 3.53 -4.45
N VAL A 36 -7.88 4.06 -4.66
CA VAL A 36 -8.22 5.46 -4.34
C VAL A 36 -8.37 5.73 -2.83
N SER A 37 -8.66 4.72 -2.01
CA SER A 37 -8.78 4.90 -0.56
C SER A 37 -7.85 3.98 0.23
N TYR A 38 -7.24 4.55 1.27
CA TYR A 38 -6.45 3.83 2.26
C TYR A 38 -7.23 2.64 2.82
N THR A 39 -8.50 2.83 3.17
CA THR A 39 -9.38 1.80 3.74
C THR A 39 -9.63 0.64 2.78
N ARG A 40 -9.87 0.91 1.49
CA ARG A 40 -10.05 -0.14 0.49
C ARG A 40 -8.75 -0.89 0.24
N THR A 41 -7.63 -0.16 0.21
CA THR A 41 -6.28 -0.73 0.08
C THR A 41 -5.96 -1.64 1.25
N LEU A 42 -6.28 -1.21 2.47
CA LEU A 42 -6.06 -1.98 3.69
C LEU A 42 -6.86 -3.28 3.69
N LYS A 43 -8.15 -3.24 3.30
CA LYS A 43 -8.97 -4.46 3.13
C LYS A 43 -8.38 -5.43 2.11
N LEU A 44 -7.90 -4.91 0.99
CA LEU A 44 -7.25 -5.73 -0.05
C LEU A 44 -5.90 -6.28 0.42
N MET A 45 -5.20 -5.59 1.31
CA MET A 45 -3.96 -6.07 1.92
C MET A 45 -4.18 -7.08 3.03
N GLN A 46 -5.23 -6.95 3.84
CA GLN A 46 -5.55 -7.92 4.90
C GLN A 46 -5.76 -9.33 4.34
N GLY A 47 -6.29 -9.47 3.11
CA GLY A 47 -6.35 -10.76 2.41
C GLY A 47 -5.00 -11.29 1.91
N VAL A 48 -4.00 -10.44 1.78
CA VAL A 48 -2.63 -10.80 1.32
C VAL A 48 -1.69 -11.02 2.50
N LEU A 49 -1.86 -10.28 3.60
CA LEU A 49 -1.03 -10.38 4.80
C LEU A 49 -1.22 -11.71 5.54
N VAL A 50 -2.35 -12.40 5.33
CA VAL A 50 -2.58 -13.75 5.87
C VAL A 50 -1.63 -14.80 5.26
N LEU A 51 -0.92 -14.45 4.19
CA LEU A 51 0.00 -15.33 3.44
C LEU A 51 1.48 -15.10 3.79
N LEU A 52 1.81 -14.16 4.69
CA LEU A 52 3.18 -13.69 4.92
C LEU A 52 3.58 -13.79 6.40
#